data_AF-A0A662MTU8-F1
#
_entry.id   AF-A0A662MTU8-F1
#
_cell.length_a   1.000
_cell.length_b   1.000
_cell.length_c   1.000
_cell.angle_alpha   90.00
_cell.angle_beta   90.00
_cell.angle_gamma   90.00
#
_symmetry.space_group_name_H-M   'P 1'
#
loop_
_entity.id
_entity.type
_entity.pdbx_description
1 polymer ?
#
loop_
_entity_poly.entity_id
_entity_poly.type
_entity_poly.pdbx_seq_one_letter_code
_entity_poly.pdbx_strand_id
1 'polypeptide(L)'
;MVEFEVIEERIIPFGKRNFIEVARKRALFSRGEAEFISIARGYFTQDDERRYRNSVTLPLDSEVLRDLVEAVRRVAEGLEAVEE
;
A
#
# COMPACT_ATOMS: atom_id res chain seq x y z
N MET A 1 -17.07 -10.87 13.50
CA MET A 1 -16.73 -9.47 13.16
C MET A 1 -15.23 -9.42 13.00
N VAL A 2 -14.72 -8.71 11.99
CA VAL A 2 -13.28 -8.50 11.80
C VAL A 2 -13.04 -7.03 12.04
N GLU A 3 -12.16 -6.71 12.99
CA GLU A 3 -11.74 -5.35 13.27
C GLU A 3 -10.39 -5.09 12.59
N PHE A 4 -10.20 -3.87 12.10
CA PHE A 4 -8.96 -3.50 11.42
C PHE A 4 -8.29 -2.36 12.17
N GLU A 5 -7.03 -2.57 12.53
CA GLU A 5 -6.15 -1.56 13.15
C GLU A 5 -5.10 -1.11 12.14
N VAL A 6 -4.81 0.19 12.07
CA VAL A 6 -3.67 0.71 11.32
C VAL A 6 -2.50 0.85 12.28
N ILE A 7 -1.45 0.05 12.07
CA ILE A 7 -0.23 0.08 12.89
C ILE A 7 0.63 1.28 12.48
N GLU A 8 0.84 1.43 11.18
CA GLU A 8 1.63 2.52 10.61
C GLU A 8 1.13 2.84 9.21
N GLU A 9 1.18 4.12 8.82
CA GLU A 9 0.84 4.55 7.48
C GLU A 9 1.79 5.65 6.98
N ARG A 10 1.99 5.65 5.66
CA ARG A 10 2.69 6.71 4.94
C ARG A 10 1.84 7.19 3.79
N ILE A 11 1.59 8.50 3.76
CA ILE A 11 0.87 9.18 2.67
C ILE A 11 1.87 9.83 1.73
N ILE A 12 1.75 9.52 0.45
CA ILE A 12 2.58 10.06 -0.63
C ILE A 12 1.68 10.91 -1.52
N PRO A 13 1.63 12.24 -1.32
CA PRO A 13 0.81 13.12 -2.13
C PRO A 13 1.39 13.24 -3.56
N PHE A 14 0.50 13.36 -4.55
CA PHE A 14 0.88 13.63 -5.93
C PHE A 14 -0.22 14.37 -6.71
N GLY A 15 0.19 15.10 -7.75
CA GLY A 15 -0.71 16.00 -8.47
C GLY A 15 -1.33 17.05 -7.52
N LYS A 16 -2.53 17.53 -7.85
CA LYS A 16 -3.16 18.62 -7.07
C LYS A 16 -3.79 18.16 -5.75
N ARG A 17 -4.42 16.98 -5.74
CA ARG A 17 -5.20 16.46 -4.59
C ARG A 17 -5.16 14.93 -4.45
N ASN A 18 -4.29 14.22 -5.16
CA ASN A 18 -4.25 12.75 -5.06
C ASN A 18 -3.19 12.31 -4.06
N PHE A 19 -3.32 11.08 -3.57
CA PHE A 19 -2.30 10.44 -2.76
C PHE A 19 -2.25 8.93 -2.99
N ILE A 20 -1.10 8.33 -2.69
CA ILE A 20 -0.95 6.90 -2.42
C ILE A 20 -0.70 6.73 -0.92
N GLU A 21 -1.51 5.92 -0.26
CA GLU A 21 -1.27 5.42 1.10
C GLU A 21 -0.56 4.09 1.02
N VAL A 22 0.49 3.90 1.80
CA VAL A 22 1.08 2.60 2.13
C VAL A 22 0.94 2.41 3.63
N ALA A 23 0.17 1.40 4.06
CA ALA A 23 -0.15 1.21 5.47
C ALA A 23 -0.01 -0.25 5.89
N ARG A 24 0.61 -0.49 7.06
CA ARG A 24 0.59 -1.79 7.73
C ARG A 24 -0.64 -1.86 8.60
N LYS A 25 -1.49 -2.86 8.35
CA LYS A 25 -2.76 -3.04 9.06
C LYS A 25 -2.81 -4.41 9.71
N ARG A 26 -3.53 -4.52 10.82
CA ARG A 26 -3.81 -5.77 11.53
C ARG A 26 -5.31 -6.05 11.49
N ALA A 27 -5.69 -7.21 10.98
CA ALA A 27 -7.04 -7.75 11.09
C ALA A 27 -7.13 -8.56 12.38
N LEU A 28 -8.04 -8.17 13.27
CA LEU A 28 -8.38 -8.89 14.49
C LEU A 28 -9.68 -9.67 14.29
N PHE A 29 -9.64 -10.98 14.55
CA PHE A 29 -10.81 -11.85 14.50
C PHE A 29 -10.82 -12.79 15.71
N SER A 30 -11.96 -13.43 15.98
CA SER A 30 -12.21 -14.16 17.23
C SER A 30 -11.23 -15.29 17.57
N ARG A 31 -10.36 -15.70 16.65
CA ARG A 31 -9.39 -16.80 16.82
C ARG A 31 -7.96 -16.43 16.41
N GLY A 32 -7.66 -15.15 16.20
CA GLY A 32 -6.31 -14.74 15.85
C GLY A 32 -6.23 -13.34 15.28
N GLU A 33 -5.02 -12.98 14.89
CA GLU A 33 -4.70 -11.73 14.22
C GLU A 33 -3.89 -12.02 12.96
N ALA A 34 -4.03 -11.15 11.96
CA ALA A 34 -3.23 -11.22 10.74
C ALA A 34 -2.80 -9.83 10.33
N GLU A 35 -1.51 -9.65 10.09
CA GLU A 35 -0.96 -8.39 9.61
C GLU A 35 -0.69 -8.43 8.11
N PHE A 36 -0.90 -7.29 7.46
CA PHE A 36 -0.77 -7.15 6.02
C PHE A 36 -0.40 -5.72 5.63
N ILE A 37 0.09 -5.54 4.41
CA ILE A 37 0.31 -4.22 3.82
C ILE A 37 -0.89 -3.86 2.93
N SER A 38 -1.38 -2.64 3.07
CA SER A 38 -2.44 -2.05 2.26
C SER A 38 -1.83 -0.89 1.48
N ILE A 39 -1.83 -0.99 0.15
CA ILE A 39 -1.49 0.14 -0.73
C ILE A 39 -2.80 0.65 -1.33
N ALA A 40 -3.13 1.91 -1.09
CA ALA A 40 -4.38 2.49 -1.55
C ALA A 40 -4.16 3.81 -2.27
N ARG A 41 -4.90 4.05 -3.35
CA ARG A 41 -4.96 5.36 -4.01
C ARG A 41 -6.18 6.10 -3.53
N GLY A 42 -6.00 7.37 -3.20
CA GLY A 42 -7.08 8.25 -2.80
C GLY A 42 -6.88 9.68 -3.26
N TYR A 43 -7.77 10.55 -2.77
CA TYR A 43 -7.74 11.98 -2.99
C TYR A 43 -8.27 12.75 -1.77
N PHE A 44 -7.82 13.99 -1.63
CA PHE A 44 -8.31 14.93 -0.63
C PHE A 44 -9.56 15.65 -1.15
N THR A 45 -10.60 15.78 -0.31
CA THR A 45 -11.82 16.54 -0.61
C THR A 45 -11.55 18.05 -0.56
N GLN A 46 -12.59 18.88 -0.66
CA GLN A 46 -12.43 20.34 -0.46
C GLN A 46 -12.16 20.69 1.01
N ASP A 47 -12.56 19.81 1.92
CA ASP A 47 -12.42 19.93 3.37
C ASP A 47 -11.18 19.17 3.89
N ASP A 48 -10.23 18.84 3.00
CA ASP A 48 -9.01 18.06 3.27
C ASP A 48 -9.24 16.65 3.85
N GLU A 49 -10.45 16.11 3.73
CA GLU A 49 -10.74 14.72 4.12
C GLU A 49 -10.19 13.73 3.09
N ARG A 50 -9.75 12.55 3.57
CA ARG A 50 -9.24 11.47 2.71
C ARG A 50 -10.38 10.63 2.16
N ARG A 51 -10.44 10.47 0.83
CA ARG A 51 -11.31 9.49 0.16
C ARG A 51 -10.50 8.51 -0.67
N TYR A 52 -10.73 7.22 -0.42
CA TYR A 52 -10.06 6.12 -1.11
C TYR A 52 -10.84 5.70 -2.36
N ARG A 53 -10.14 5.40 -3.45
CA ARG A 53 -10.74 4.92 -4.70
C ARG A 53 -10.55 3.41 -4.88
N ASN A 54 -9.31 2.95 -4.71
CA ASN A 54 -8.94 1.56 -4.89
C ASN A 54 -7.77 1.23 -3.96
N SER A 55 -7.71 -0.04 -3.56
CA SER A 55 -6.65 -0.57 -2.72
C SER A 55 -6.24 -1.96 -3.18
N VAL A 56 -5.01 -2.33 -2.85
CA VAL A 56 -4.49 -3.69 -2.94
C VAL A 56 -3.96 -4.10 -1.58
N THR A 57 -4.31 -5.33 -1.18
CA THR A 57 -3.82 -5.97 0.03
C THR A 57 -2.68 -6.92 -0.34
N LEU A 58 -1.58 -6.82 0.38
CA LEU A 58 -0.37 -7.59 0.17
C LEU A 58 -0.02 -8.34 1.46
N PRO A 59 0.52 -9.57 1.36
CA PRO A 59 0.98 -10.30 2.54
C PRO A 59 2.14 -9.54 3.21
N LEU A 60 2.26 -9.69 4.54
CA LEU A 60 3.43 -9.22 5.28
C LEU A 60 4.58 -10.26 5.17
N ASP A 61 4.97 -10.55 3.94
CA ASP A 61 6.08 -11.46 3.63
C ASP A 61 7.27 -10.65 3.11
N SER A 62 8.43 -10.81 3.74
CA SER A 62 9.61 -9.97 3.45
C SER A 62 10.22 -10.22 2.07
N GLU A 63 10.08 -11.42 1.50
CA GLU A 63 10.58 -11.74 0.17
C GLU A 63 9.65 -11.15 -0.89
N VAL A 64 8.34 -11.39 -0.76
CA VAL A 64 7.33 -10.83 -1.68
C VAL A 64 7.38 -9.30 -1.71
N LEU A 65 7.52 -8.65 -0.55
CA LEU A 65 7.59 -7.19 -0.47
C LEU A 65 8.90 -6.64 -1.08
N ARG A 66 10.02 -7.35 -0.92
CA ARG A 66 11.30 -6.97 -1.54
C ARG A 66 11.19 -7.04 -3.06
N ASP A 67 10.69 -8.15 -3.58
CA ASP A 67 10.54 -8.38 -5.03
C ASP A 67 9.56 -7.39 -5.64
N LEU A 68 8.47 -7.05 -4.93
CA LEU A 68 7.53 -6.01 -5.36
C LEU A 68 8.20 -4.64 -5.48
N VAL A 69 8.98 -4.23 -4.46
CA VAL A 69 9.68 -2.94 -4.48
C VAL A 69 10.69 -2.89 -5.64
N GLU A 70 11.43 -3.98 -5.85
CA GLU A 70 12.37 -4.11 -6.96
C GLU A 70 11.66 -4.07 -8.32
N ALA A 71 10.55 -4.78 -8.48
CA ALA A 71 9.75 -4.77 -9.70
C ALA A 71 9.19 -3.38 -10.02
N VAL A 72 8.63 -2.68 -9.03
CA VAL A 72 8.13 -1.30 -9.20
C VAL A 72 9.26 -0.38 -9.64
N ARG A 73 10.44 -0.48 -9.02
CA ARG A 73 11.61 0.32 -9.37
C ARG A 73 12.09 0.04 -10.80
N ARG A 74 12.27 -1.24 -11.17
CA ARG A 74 12.71 -1.65 -12.51
C ARG A 74 11.76 -1.16 -13.60
N VAL A 75 10.45 -1.36 -13.40
CA VAL A 75 9.42 -0.91 -14.35
C VAL A 75 9.42 0.62 -14.48
N ALA A 76 9.62 1.35 -13.38
CA ALA A 76 9.68 2.82 -13.41
C ALA A 76 10.96 3.36 -14.09
N GLU A 77 12.09 2.68 -13.93
CA GLU A 77 13.38 3.06 -14.52
C GLU A 77 13.52 2.61 -15.99
N GLY A 78 12.61 1.76 -16.48
CA GLY A 78 12.64 1.27 -17.86
C GLY A 78 13.83 0.35 -18.16
N LEU A 79 14.41 -0.28 -17.13
CA LEU A 79 15.50 -1.23 -17.30
C LEU A 79 14.94 -2.53 -17.92
N GLU A 80 15.03 -2.63 -19.25
CA GLU A 80 15.03 -3.92 -19.91
C GLU A 80 16.20 -4.72 -19.31
N ALA A 81 15.93 -5.94 -18.86
CA ALA A 81 17.03 -6.85 -18.58
C ALA A 81 17.84 -6.95 -19.86
N VAL A 82 19.09 -6.46 -19.83
CA VAL A 82 20.06 -6.84 -20.85
C VAL A 82 20.23 -8.34 -20.66
N GLU A 83 19.59 -9.13 -21.52
CA GLU A 83 19.84 -10.56 -21.60
C GLU A 83 21.32 -10.73 -21.99
N GLU A 84 22.12 -11.30 -21.10
CA GLU A 84 23.46 -11.85 -21.40
C GLU A 84 23.34 -13.34 -21.75
#